data_AF-A0A8X6TUA9-F1
#
_entry.id   AF-A0A8X6TUA9-F1
#
_cell.length_a   1.000
_cell.length_b   1.000
_cell.length_c   1.000
_cell.angle_alpha   90.00
_cell.angle_beta   90.00
_cell.angle_gamma   90.00
#
_symmetry.space_group_name_H-M   'P 1'
#
loop_
_entity.id
_entity.type
_entity.pdbx_description
1 polymer ?
#
loop_
_entity_poly.entity_id
_entity_poly.type
_entity_poly.pdbx_seq_one_letter_code
_entity_poly.pdbx_strand_id
1 'polypeptide(L)'
;MSRAVIKYLFLKGNTQTQIKDELDVVNRDSALSFTTVKFWAAEFKNGRISLEDGERLGRPKTATADDSIAKIHQVVLYLTLCWRSLGAINQSLGPDYLL
;
A
#
# COMPACT_ATOMS: atom_id res chain seq x y z
N MET A 1 -14.29 -7.81 11.74
CA MET A 1 -15.47 -8.19 12.54
C MET A 1 -15.90 -7.16 13.59
N SER A 2 -15.17 -6.07 13.83
CA SER A 2 -15.44 -5.22 15.01
C SER A 2 -16.35 -4.00 14.77
N ARG A 3 -16.52 -3.53 13.52
CA ARG A 3 -17.33 -2.33 13.19
C ARG A 3 -18.84 -2.57 13.29
N ALA A 4 -19.31 -3.75 12.90
CA ALA A 4 -20.72 -4.13 13.00
C ALA A 4 -21.19 -4.13 14.46
N VAL A 5 -20.34 -4.63 15.37
CA VAL A 5 -20.59 -4.64 16.82
C VAL A 5 -20.66 -3.21 17.36
N ILE A 6 -19.70 -2.35 17.00
CA ILE A 6 -19.73 -0.92 17.39
C ILE A 6 -21.01 -0.25 16.88
N LYS A 7 -21.42 -0.53 15.63
CA LYS A 7 -22.65 0.03 15.04
C LYS A 7 -23.90 -0.43 15.81
N TYR A 8 -24.00 -1.73 16.09
CA TYR A 8 -25.12 -2.30 16.82
C TYR A 8 -25.24 -1.70 18.22
N LEU A 9 -24.14 -1.64 18.98
CA LEU A 9 -24.14 -1.09 20.33
C LEU A 9 -24.37 0.43 20.35
N PHE A 10 -23.86 1.16 19.35
CA PHE A 10 -24.15 2.57 19.16
C PHE A 10 -25.65 2.81 18.92
N LEU A 11 -26.28 2.01 18.05
CA LEU A 11 -27.73 2.08 17.78
C LEU A 11 -28.58 1.70 18.99
N LYS A 12 -28.06 0.83 19.87
CA LYS A 12 -28.69 0.48 21.15
C LYS A 12 -28.62 1.60 22.18
N GLY A 13 -27.84 2.66 21.92
CA GLY A 13 -27.68 3.81 22.80
C GLY A 13 -26.54 3.67 23.81
N ASN A 14 -25.65 2.67 23.66
CA ASN A 14 -24.51 2.50 24.55
C ASN A 14 -23.51 3.66 24.38
N THR A 15 -22.92 4.07 25.49
CA THR A 15 -21.82 5.05 25.48
C THR A 15 -20.54 4.44 24.91
N GLN A 16 -19.62 5.27 24.44
CA GLN A 16 -18.34 4.83 23.86
C GLN A 16 -17.53 3.95 24.83
N THR A 17 -17.58 4.24 26.13
CA THR A 17 -16.91 3.45 27.18
C THR A 17 -17.54 2.06 27.32
N GLN A 18 -18.88 1.98 27.39
CA GLN A 18 -19.58 0.69 27.43
C GLN A 18 -19.33 -0.15 26.17
N ILE A 19 -19.25 0.50 25.00
CA ILE A 19 -18.90 -0.17 23.75
C ILE A 19 -17.47 -0.75 23.82
N LYS A 20 -16.53 -0.03 24.43
CA LYS A 20 -15.15 -0.48 24.61
C LYS A 20 -15.08 -1.68 25.56
N ASP A 21 -15.77 -1.59 26.69
CA ASP A 21 -15.79 -2.67 27.68
C ASP A 21 -16.39 -3.95 27.10
N GLU A 22 -17.49 -3.85 26.35
CA GLU A 22 -18.06 -5.01 25.65
C GLU A 22 -17.13 -5.55 24.56
N LEU A 23 -16.45 -4.68 23.80
CA LEU A 23 -15.45 -5.13 22.83
C LEU A 23 -14.28 -5.86 23.48
N ASP A 24 -13.84 -5.44 24.67
CA ASP A 24 -12.73 -6.07 25.38
C ASP A 24 -13.11 -7.45 25.93
N VAL A 25 -14.37 -7.62 26.31
CA VAL A 25 -14.91 -8.94 26.71
C VAL A 25 -14.94 -9.90 25.52
N VAL A 26 -15.41 -9.42 24.35
CA VAL A 26 -15.60 -10.25 23.16
C VAL A 26 -14.27 -10.54 22.43
N ASN A 27 -13.35 -9.57 22.39
CA ASN A 27 -12.12 -9.60 21.60
C ASN A 27 -10.85 -9.44 22.46
N ARG A 28 -10.70 -10.19 23.56
CA ARG A 28 -9.54 -10.07 24.50
C ARG A 28 -8.18 -9.77 23.86
N ASP A 29 -7.77 -10.54 22.83
CA ASP A 29 -6.43 -10.42 22.22
C ASP A 29 -6.40 -9.55 20.96
N SER A 30 -7.55 -9.18 20.41
CA SER A 30 -7.68 -8.39 19.16
C SER A 30 -8.65 -7.22 19.35
N ALA A 31 -8.66 -6.68 20.56
CA ALA A 31 -9.54 -5.60 20.94
C ALA A 31 -9.17 -4.34 20.17
N LEU A 32 -10.19 -3.67 19.61
CA LEU A 32 -9.97 -2.39 18.97
C LEU A 32 -9.52 -1.37 20.02
N SER A 33 -8.59 -0.51 19.62
CA SER A 33 -8.22 0.63 20.45
C SER A 33 -9.43 1.53 20.72
N PHE A 34 -9.44 2.19 21.88
CA PHE A 34 -10.50 3.13 22.24
C PHE A 34 -10.63 4.28 21.22
N THR A 35 -9.50 4.71 20.64
CA THR A 35 -9.46 5.71 19.57
C THR A 35 -10.25 5.25 18.35
N THR A 36 -10.14 3.98 17.97
CA THR A 36 -10.91 3.41 16.86
C THR A 36 -12.41 3.34 17.17
N VAL A 37 -12.79 2.99 18.40
CA VAL A 37 -14.20 3.01 18.85
C VAL A 37 -14.78 4.43 18.76
N LYS A 38 -14.04 5.44 19.23
CA LYS A 38 -14.45 6.85 19.12
C LYS A 38 -14.63 7.30 17.67
N PHE A 39 -13.68 6.95 16.80
CA PHE A 39 -13.75 7.26 15.38
C PHE A 39 -15.04 6.71 14.75
N TRP A 40 -15.32 5.42 14.94
CA TRP A 40 -16.52 4.80 14.36
C TRP A 40 -17.82 5.32 14.97
N ALA A 41 -17.85 5.58 16.28
CA ALA A 41 -19.02 6.20 16.90
C ALA A 41 -19.31 7.61 16.33
N ALA A 42 -18.28 8.40 16.04
CA ALA A 42 -18.44 9.70 15.39
C ALA A 42 -18.93 9.57 13.93
N GLU A 43 -18.37 8.63 13.17
CA GLU A 43 -18.81 8.33 11.80
C GLU A 43 -20.29 7.90 11.74
N PHE A 44 -20.73 7.04 12.67
CA PHE A 44 -22.12 6.62 12.76
C PHE A 44 -23.04 7.77 13.18
N LYS A 45 -22.59 8.65 14.07
CA LYS A 45 -23.31 9.89 14.40
C LYS A 45 -23.44 10.82 13.18
N ASN A 46 -22.44 10.83 12.30
CA ASN A 46 -22.45 11.59 11.05
C ASN A 46 -23.28 10.93 9.93
N GLY A 47 -24.00 9.83 10.21
CA GLY A 47 -24.91 9.19 9.27
C GLY A 47 -24.26 8.18 8.32
N ARG A 48 -22.99 7.80 8.54
CA ARG A 48 -22.34 6.76 7.73
C ARG A 48 -22.97 5.40 7.99
N ILE A 49 -23.49 4.75 6.96
CA ILE A 49 -24.12 3.43 7.07
C ILE A 49 -23.15 2.30 6.70
N SER A 50 -22.20 2.58 5.79
CA SER A 50 -21.25 1.59 5.29
C SER A 50 -20.30 1.10 6.39
N LEU A 51 -20.11 -0.21 6.42
CA LEU A 51 -19.16 -0.92 7.30
C LEU A 51 -17.80 -1.15 6.61
N GLU A 52 -17.73 -0.87 5.32
CA GLU A 52 -16.53 -1.06 4.51
C GLU A 52 -15.54 0.08 4.74
N ASP A 53 -14.26 -0.27 4.61
CA ASP A 53 -13.22 0.74 4.52
C ASP A 53 -13.49 1.61 3.30
N GLY A 54 -13.29 2.92 3.45
CA GLY A 54 -13.31 3.82 2.30
C GLY A 54 -12.24 3.38 1.28
N GLU A 55 -12.38 3.86 0.05
CA GLU A 55 -11.41 3.56 -1.00
C GLU A 55 -10.00 3.82 -0.50
N ARG A 56 -9.20 2.75 -0.39
CA ARG A 56 -7.80 2.86 -0.02
C ARG A 56 -7.09 3.45 -1.22
N LEU A 57 -6.78 4.74 -1.16
CA LEU A 57 -5.79 5.34 -2.04
C LEU A 57 -4.46 4.62 -1.78
N GLY A 58 -4.21 3.58 -2.57
CA GLY A 58 -2.97 2.84 -2.55
C GLY A 58 -1.80 3.76 -2.92
N ARG A 59 -0.58 3.30 -2.69
CA ARG A 59 0.61 3.99 -3.19
C ARG A 59 0.46 4.17 -4.70
N PRO A 60 0.58 5.39 -5.25
CA PRO A 60 0.62 5.57 -6.70
C PRO A 60 1.73 4.69 -7.26
N LYS A 61 1.45 3.93 -8.32
CA LYS A 61 2.43 3.05 -8.97
C LYS A 61 3.46 3.92 -9.70
N THR A 62 4.39 4.52 -8.97
CA THR A 62 5.46 5.36 -9.52
C THR A 62 6.41 4.58 -10.43
N ALA A 63 6.44 3.24 -10.30
CA ALA A 63 7.24 2.34 -11.13
C ALA A 63 6.71 2.16 -12.56
N THR A 64 5.49 2.65 -12.87
CA THR A 64 4.86 2.54 -14.20
C THR A 64 4.58 3.93 -14.78
N ALA A 65 5.20 4.99 -14.25
CA ALA A 65 5.11 6.31 -14.85
C ALA A 65 5.92 6.33 -16.16
N ASP A 66 5.38 6.95 -17.21
CA ASP A 66 6.00 7.00 -18.55
C ASP A 66 7.45 7.49 -18.51
N ASP A 67 7.78 8.42 -17.60
CA ASP A 67 9.14 8.92 -17.38
C ASP A 67 10.10 7.82 -16.89
N SER A 68 9.65 6.96 -15.97
CA SER A 68 10.44 5.83 -15.48
C SER A 68 10.67 4.77 -16.58
N ILE A 69 9.66 4.53 -17.41
CA ILE A 69 9.73 3.62 -18.56
C ILE A 69 10.70 4.17 -19.59
N ALA A 70 10.59 5.45 -19.95
CA ALA A 70 11.48 6.12 -20.91
C ALA A 70 12.95 6.06 -20.46
N LYS A 71 13.24 6.34 -19.19
CA LYS A 71 14.61 6.26 -18.64
C LYS A 71 15.19 4.84 -18.72
N ILE A 72 14.40 3.82 -18.41
CA ILE A 72 14.84 2.42 -18.52
C ILE A 72 15.10 2.06 -19.98
N HIS A 73 14.24 2.44 -20.91
CA HIS A 73 14.47 2.22 -22.35
C HIS A 73 15.77 2.87 -22.84
N GLN A 74 16.08 4.08 -22.39
CA GLN A 74 17.34 4.76 -22.74
C GLN A 74 18.57 4.01 -22.20
N VAL A 75 18.53 3.56 -20.95
CA VAL A 75 19.64 2.79 -20.35
C VAL A 75 19.84 1.47 -21.10
N VAL A 76 18.76 0.75 -21.40
CA VAL A 76 18.84 -0.53 -22.14
C VAL A 76 19.38 -0.33 -23.55
N LEU A 77 18.93 0.70 -24.27
CA LEU A 77 19.43 1.04 -25.60
C LEU A 77 20.92 1.38 -25.56
N TYR A 78 21.34 2.25 -24.63
CA TYR A 78 22.74 2.65 -24.46
C TYR A 78 23.64 1.43 -24.18
N LEU A 79 23.24 0.57 -23.25
CA LEU A 79 24.00 -0.64 -22.91
C LEU A 79 24.08 -1.61 -24.09
N THR A 80 23.00 -1.74 -24.86
CA THR A 80 22.96 -2.59 -26.06
C THR A 80 23.90 -2.07 -27.15
N LEU A 81 23.94 -0.75 -27.36
CA LEU A 81 24.83 -0.11 -28.32
C LEU A 81 26.30 -0.21 -27.87
N CYS A 82 26.56 0.04 -26.59
CA CYS A 82 27.89 -0.09 -26.00
C CYS A 82 28.42 -1.52 -26.12
N TRP A 83 27.59 -2.53 -25.84
CA TRP A 83 27.96 -3.94 -26.00
C TRP A 83 28.29 -4.30 -27.45
N ARG A 84 27.46 -3.86 -28.41
CA ARG A 84 27.72 -4.09 -29.84
C ARG A 84 29.01 -3.42 -30.30
N SER A 85 29.28 -2.21 -29.83
CA SER A 85 30.52 -1.48 -30.13
C SER A 85 31.74 -2.17 -29.52
N LEU A 86 31.67 -2.59 -28.25
CA LEU A 86 32.73 -3.34 -27.60
C LEU A 86 33.00 -4.69 -28.29
N GLY A 87 31.95 -5.39 -28.73
CA GLY A 87 32.09 -6.61 -29.53
C GLY A 87 32.76 -6.37 -30.89
N ALA A 88 32.44 -5.26 -31.56
CA ALA A 88 33.08 -4.86 -32.81
C ALA A 88 34.55 -4.45 -32.60
N ILE A 89 34.85 -3.73 -31.51
CA ILE A 89 36.22 -3.37 -31.11
C ILE A 89 37.04 -4.63 -30.84
N ASN A 90 36.50 -5.59 -30.08
CA ASN A 90 37.16 -6.85 -29.74
C ASN A 90 37.38 -7.78 -30.95
N GLN A 91 36.62 -7.61 -32.04
CA GLN A 91 36.83 -8.33 -33.29
C GLN A 91 37.83 -7.63 -34.23
N SER A 92 37.97 -6.30 -34.11
CA SER A 92 38.97 -5.50 -34.84
C SER A 92 40.36 -5.55 -34.21
N LEU A 93 40.42 -5.75 -32.89
CA LEU A 93 41.63 -6.01 -32.14
C LEU A 93 41.88 -7.53 -32.12
N GLY A 94 42.55 -8.04 -33.15
CA GLY A 94 43.04 -9.43 -33.21
C GLY A 94 43.99 -9.78 -32.04
N PRO A 95 44.43 -11.04 -31.93
CA PRO A 95 45.11 -11.60 -30.75
C PRO A 95 46.56 -11.13 -30.54
N ASP A 96 46.87 -9.86 -30.83
CA ASP A 96 48.22 -9.29 -30.71
C ASP A 96 48.47 -8.62 -29.34
N TYR A 97 47.63 -8.90 -28.34
CA TYR A 97 47.83 -8.47 -26.95
C TYR A 97 48.37 -9.58 -26.03
N LEU A 98 49.14 -10.52 -26.57
CA LEU A 98 49.96 -11.45 -25.79
C LEU A 98 51.32 -11.67 -26.47
N LEU A 99 52.25 -10.73 -26.27
CA LEU A 99 53.70 -10.94 -26.22
C LEU A 99 54.26 -10.17 -25.03
#